data_AF-A0A7L0CG46-F1
#
_entry.id   AF-A0A7L0CG46-F1
#
_cell.length_a   1.000
_cell.length_b   1.000
_cell.length_c   1.000
_cell.angle_alpha   90.00
_cell.angle_beta   90.00
_cell.angle_gamma   90.00
#
_symmetry.space_group_name_H-M   'P 1'
#
loop_
_entity.id
_entity.type
_entity.pdbx_description
1 polymer ?
#
loop_
_entity_poly.entity_id
_entity_poly.type
_entity_poly.pdbx_seq_one_letter_code
_entity_poly.pdbx_strand_id
1 'polypeptide(L)'
;LTPRVSPQDLYSSRDLQGLTVEHDLGAFREGETLVLTLKDKGVLEESEDVLVNVTLVAEEQAQENAELRKKKPPYVPYEDEDPAAATQGPKEHVVLPKYAEPPQRPSFRLGPGGTQGTTGGAGGGLGDPRQQSPATGPAPQSLELPPLRLAPEYLTPQE
;
A
#
# COMPACT_ATOMS: atom_id res chain seq x y z
N LEU A 1 -20.08 39.97 12.37
CA LEU A 1 -20.89 38.73 12.53
C LEU A 1 -20.06 37.58 11.96
N THR A 2 -19.54 36.71 12.82
CA THR A 2 -18.92 35.45 12.37
C THR A 2 -20.03 34.49 11.95
N PRO A 3 -19.93 33.80 10.80
CA PRO A 3 -20.94 32.83 10.42
C PRO A 3 -20.96 31.70 11.47
N ARG A 4 -22.17 31.39 11.96
CA ARG A 4 -22.41 30.26 12.85
C ARG A 4 -22.44 29.00 11.98
N VAL A 5 -21.29 28.35 11.86
CA VAL A 5 -21.13 27.09 11.14
C VAL A 5 -22.02 26.04 11.82
N SER A 6 -22.89 25.39 11.04
CA SER A 6 -23.75 24.33 11.54
C SER A 6 -22.92 23.03 11.64
N PRO A 7 -23.19 22.11 12.58
CA PRO A 7 -22.43 20.86 12.69
C PRO A 7 -22.55 19.94 11.46
N GLN A 8 -23.39 20.31 10.49
CA GLN A 8 -23.60 19.65 9.21
C GLN A 8 -22.60 20.14 8.14
N ASP A 9 -21.96 21.29 8.36
CA ASP A 9 -20.85 21.83 7.54
C ASP A 9 -19.48 21.32 8.03
N LEU A 10 -19.46 20.40 9.00
CA LEU A 10 -18.23 19.76 9.47
C LEU A 10 -17.85 18.65 8.49
N TYR A 11 -16.61 18.70 8.03
CA TYR A 11 -16.04 17.66 7.18
C TYR A 11 -16.25 16.27 7.80
N SER A 12 -16.76 15.36 6.98
CA SER A 12 -17.13 13.99 7.35
C SER A 12 -16.32 12.99 6.53
N SER A 13 -16.42 11.70 6.87
CA SER A 13 -15.72 10.64 6.11
C SER A 13 -16.15 10.53 4.64
N ARG A 14 -17.27 11.17 4.25
CA ARG A 14 -17.70 11.26 2.85
C ARG A 14 -16.83 12.24 2.06
N ASP A 15 -16.36 13.29 2.70
CA ASP A 15 -15.54 14.34 2.08
C ASP A 15 -14.09 13.89 1.85
N LEU A 16 -13.70 12.75 2.44
CA LEU A 16 -12.41 12.10 2.21
C LEU A 16 -12.41 11.18 0.97
N GLN A 17 -13.57 10.92 0.38
CA GLN A 17 -13.68 10.05 -0.78
C GLN A 17 -12.93 10.63 -1.98
N GLY A 18 -12.12 9.80 -2.64
CA GLY A 18 -11.39 10.17 -3.84
C GLY A 18 -10.00 10.76 -3.58
N LEU A 19 -9.69 11.16 -2.33
CA LEU A 19 -8.35 11.57 -1.95
C LEU A 19 -7.37 10.40 -2.01
N THR A 20 -6.13 10.70 -2.40
CA THR A 20 -5.05 9.71 -2.50
C THR A 20 -4.18 9.78 -1.25
N VAL A 21 -3.85 8.64 -0.67
CA VAL A 21 -2.89 8.53 0.44
C VAL A 21 -1.58 8.00 -0.12
N GLU A 22 -0.48 8.73 0.07
CA GLU A 22 0.87 8.35 -0.39
C GLU A 22 1.64 7.67 0.74
N HIS A 23 1.19 6.48 1.12
CA HIS A 23 1.82 5.59 2.12
C HIS A 23 1.51 4.14 1.77
N ASP A 24 2.39 3.22 2.16
CA ASP A 24 2.09 1.78 2.06
C ASP A 24 1.00 1.37 3.06
N LEU A 25 0.20 0.37 2.70
CA LEU A 25 -0.80 -0.20 3.61
C LEU A 25 -0.14 -0.85 4.83
N GLY A 26 1.05 -1.42 4.65
CA GLY A 26 1.83 -2.02 5.73
C GLY A 26 2.45 -1.01 6.69
N ALA A 27 2.48 0.28 6.34
CA ALA A 27 2.95 1.34 7.24
C ALA A 27 1.94 1.62 8.37
N PHE A 28 0.65 1.31 8.15
CA PHE A 28 -0.40 1.50 9.13
C PHE A 28 -0.50 0.28 10.05
N ARG A 29 -0.06 0.41 11.30
CA ARG A 29 -0.16 -0.65 12.30
C ARG A 29 -1.58 -0.71 12.87
N GLU A 30 -2.14 -1.92 12.97
CA GLU A 30 -3.46 -2.11 13.57
C GLU A 30 -3.47 -1.61 15.03
N GLY A 31 -4.45 -0.78 15.37
CA GLY A 31 -4.58 -0.17 16.71
C GLY A 31 -3.86 1.18 16.87
N GLU A 32 -3.09 1.62 15.87
CA GLU A 32 -2.47 2.95 15.87
C GLU A 32 -3.36 3.97 15.14
N THR A 33 -3.54 5.16 15.72
CA THR A 33 -4.25 6.26 15.07
C THR A 33 -3.24 7.30 14.60
N LEU A 34 -3.04 7.39 13.28
CA LEU A 34 -2.13 8.35 12.66
C LEU A 34 -2.91 9.52 12.08
N VAL A 35 -2.39 10.72 12.29
CA VAL A 35 -2.94 11.94 11.67
C VAL A 35 -2.30 12.11 10.30
N LEU A 36 -3.13 12.20 9.26
CA LEU A 36 -2.70 12.52 7.91
C LEU A 36 -2.88 14.02 7.64
N THR A 37 -1.93 14.58 6.92
CA THR A 37 -1.87 16.00 6.54
C THR A 37 -1.85 16.13 5.03
N LEU A 38 -2.40 17.22 4.49
CA LEU A 38 -2.35 17.50 3.06
C LEU A 38 -0.91 17.77 2.64
N LYS A 39 -0.46 17.12 1.57
CA LYS A 39 0.84 17.36 0.95
C LYS A 39 0.88 18.77 0.35
N ASP A 40 2.00 19.46 0.53
CA ASP A 40 2.20 20.79 -0.07
C ASP A 40 2.17 20.70 -1.60
N LYS A 41 1.43 21.62 -2.23
CA LYS A 41 1.17 21.62 -3.67
C LYS A 41 0.98 23.05 -4.17
N GLY A 42 1.47 23.31 -5.39
CA GLY A 42 1.23 24.58 -6.06
C GLY A 42 -0.26 24.80 -6.35
N VAL A 43 -0.77 26.01 -6.08
CA VAL A 43 -2.20 26.34 -6.30
C VAL A 43 -2.62 26.24 -7.77
N LEU A 44 -1.68 26.46 -8.70
CA LEU A 44 -1.91 26.37 -10.16
C LEU A 44 -1.70 24.96 -10.72
N GLU A 45 -1.28 24.03 -9.89
CA GLU A 45 -1.02 22.66 -10.31
C GLU A 45 -2.34 21.88 -10.36
N GLU A 46 -2.65 21.22 -11.47
CA GLU A 46 -3.88 20.42 -11.66
C GLU A 46 -3.72 18.96 -11.20
N SER A 47 -2.81 18.69 -10.25
CA SER A 47 -2.66 17.36 -9.64
C SER A 47 -3.74 17.08 -8.58
N GLU A 48 -3.94 15.83 -8.19
CA GLU A 48 -4.90 15.48 -7.14
C GLU A 48 -4.35 15.83 -5.75
N ASP A 49 -5.25 16.08 -4.80
CA ASP A 49 -4.88 16.31 -3.40
C ASP A 49 -4.43 14.99 -2.75
N VAL A 50 -3.26 15.02 -2.11
CA VAL A 50 -2.60 13.85 -1.53
C VAL A 50 -2.45 14.00 -0.02
N LEU A 51 -2.78 12.94 0.72
CA LEU A 51 -2.64 12.84 2.16
C LEU A 51 -1.35 12.10 2.55
N VAL A 52 -0.59 12.70 3.46
CA VAL A 52 0.67 12.16 3.98
C VAL A 52 0.79 12.35 5.48
N ASN A 53 1.37 11.37 6.17
CA ASN A 53 1.85 11.56 7.52
C ASN A 53 3.28 12.14 7.50
N VAL A 54 3.52 13.23 8.23
CA VAL A 54 4.83 13.91 8.27
C VAL A 54 5.96 13.05 8.85
N THR A 55 5.65 12.21 9.85
CA THR A 55 6.64 11.33 10.49
C THR A 55 7.01 10.19 9.55
N LEU A 56 6.03 9.51 8.97
CA LEU A 56 6.27 8.41 8.02
C LEU A 56 7.08 8.89 6.81
N VAL A 57 6.75 10.05 6.24
CA VAL A 57 7.50 10.62 5.11
C VAL A 57 8.97 10.86 5.47
N ALA A 58 9.26 11.32 6.69
CA ALA A 58 10.63 11.54 7.14
C ALA A 58 11.39 10.21 7.31
N GLU A 59 10.74 9.17 7.83
CA GLU A 59 11.31 7.83 7.98
C GLU A 59 11.61 7.19 6.62
N GLU A 60 10.67 7.24 5.68
CA GLU A 60 10.85 6.73 4.31
C GLU A 60 12.03 7.41 3.60
N GLN A 61 12.10 8.74 3.66
CA GLN A 61 13.21 9.49 3.07
C GLN A 61 14.55 9.18 3.74
N ALA A 62 14.56 8.99 5.06
CA ALA A 62 15.77 8.61 5.77
C ALA A 62 16.27 7.22 5.33
N GLN A 63 15.34 6.27 5.16
CA GLN A 63 15.64 4.94 4.67
C GLN A 63 16.15 4.96 3.23
N GLU A 64 15.48 5.67 2.33
CA GLU A 64 15.91 5.83 0.93
C GLU A 64 17.31 6.44 0.83
N ASN A 65 17.58 7.51 1.60
CA ASN A 65 18.89 8.13 1.65
C ASN A 65 19.96 7.17 2.19
N ALA A 66 19.64 6.35 3.18
CA ALA A 66 20.56 5.34 3.70
C ALA A 66 20.86 4.25 2.64
N GLU A 67 19.87 3.80 1.88
CA GLU A 67 20.06 2.85 0.79
C GLU A 67 20.87 3.44 -0.36
N LEU A 68 20.59 4.67 -0.76
CA LEU A 68 21.35 5.39 -1.78
C LEU A 68 22.82 5.55 -1.37
N ARG A 69 23.09 5.77 -0.08
CA ARG A 69 24.47 5.84 0.44
C ARG A 69 25.16 4.47 0.41
N LYS A 70 24.44 3.38 0.65
CA LYS A 70 24.97 2.01 0.55
C LYS A 70 25.24 1.59 -0.90
N LYS A 71 24.40 2.01 -1.84
CA LYS A 71 24.51 1.70 -3.29
C LYS A 71 25.60 2.51 -4.00
N LYS A 72 26.04 3.63 -3.42
CA LYS A 72 27.12 4.45 -4.00
C LYS A 72 28.47 3.74 -3.81
N PRO A 73 29.16 3.35 -4.89
CA PRO A 73 30.53 2.83 -4.77
C PRO A 73 31.45 3.91 -4.16
N PRO A 74 32.53 3.49 -3.48
CA PRO A 74 33.53 4.44 -3.00
C PRO A 74 34.07 5.24 -4.19
N TYR A 75 34.22 6.55 -4.02
CA TYR A 75 34.75 7.42 -5.07
C TYR A 75 36.24 7.14 -5.26
N VAL A 76 36.60 6.53 -6.39
CA VAL A 76 37.99 6.27 -6.78
C VAL A 76 38.30 7.11 -8.03
N PRO A 77 39.11 8.19 -7.93
CA PRO A 77 39.29 9.15 -9.01
C PRO A 77 39.94 8.61 -10.31
N TYR A 78 40.59 7.46 -10.27
CA TYR A 78 41.40 6.93 -11.37
C TYR A 78 41.07 5.47 -11.76
N GLU A 79 39.98 4.89 -11.24
CA GLU A 79 39.62 3.49 -11.60
C GLU A 79 39.12 3.35 -13.04
N ASP A 80 38.58 4.41 -13.63
CA ASP A 80 38.11 4.41 -15.02
C ASP A 80 39.24 4.57 -16.06
N GLU A 81 40.50 4.77 -15.63
CA GLU A 81 41.67 4.96 -16.50
C GLU A 81 42.59 3.72 -16.60
N ASP A 82 42.15 2.53 -16.16
CA ASP A 82 42.91 1.29 -16.42
C ASP A 82 42.35 0.53 -17.64
N PRO A 83 42.89 0.75 -18.87
CA PRO A 83 42.50 0.00 -20.05
C PRO A 83 42.95 -1.47 -20.01
N ALA A 84 43.77 -1.91 -19.04
CA ALA A 84 44.23 -3.30 -18.95
C ALA A 84 43.18 -4.27 -18.40
N ALA A 85 42.14 -3.77 -17.73
CA ALA A 85 41.04 -4.59 -17.19
C ALA A 85 39.88 -4.83 -18.20
N ALA A 86 39.99 -4.34 -19.43
CA ALA A 86 38.96 -4.41 -20.46
C ALA A 86 38.79 -5.80 -21.13
N THR A 87 39.07 -6.91 -20.42
CA THR A 87 38.87 -8.30 -20.92
C THR A 87 37.56 -8.92 -20.43
N GLN A 88 36.53 -8.12 -20.13
CA GLN A 88 35.22 -8.65 -19.72
C GLN A 88 34.07 -7.96 -20.46
N GLY A 89 33.84 -8.41 -21.69
CA GLY A 89 32.57 -8.26 -22.43
C GLY A 89 32.05 -6.84 -22.69
N PRO A 90 31.06 -6.68 -23.57
CA PRO A 90 30.34 -5.41 -23.68
C PRO A 90 29.64 -5.14 -22.35
N LYS A 91 30.09 -4.11 -21.63
CA LYS A 91 29.38 -3.59 -20.45
C LYS A 91 27.98 -3.22 -20.92
N GLU A 92 26.96 -3.94 -20.43
CA GLU A 92 25.57 -3.60 -20.69
C GLU A 92 25.36 -2.12 -20.30
N HIS A 93 24.62 -1.36 -21.10
CA HIS A 93 24.37 0.05 -20.85
C HIS A 93 23.51 0.22 -19.58
N VAL A 94 24.13 0.13 -18.41
CA VAL A 94 23.51 0.42 -17.14
C VAL A 94 23.30 1.92 -17.08
N VAL A 95 22.03 2.32 -17.11
CA VAL A 95 21.62 3.71 -16.89
C VAL A 95 22.26 4.16 -15.57
N LEU A 96 23.02 5.27 -15.59
CA LEU A 96 23.65 5.75 -14.36
C LEU A 96 22.57 5.97 -13.29
N PRO A 97 22.89 5.79 -12.00
CA PRO A 97 21.94 6.02 -10.91
C PRO A 97 21.27 7.40 -10.95
N LYS A 98 21.92 8.41 -11.57
CA LYS A 98 21.37 9.76 -11.76
C LYS A 98 20.21 9.82 -12.77
N TYR A 99 20.14 8.88 -13.69
CA TYR A 99 19.12 8.78 -14.74
C TYR A 99 18.12 7.64 -14.49
N ALA A 100 18.23 6.94 -13.36
CA ALA A 100 17.20 6.02 -12.92
C ALA A 100 15.97 6.82 -12.47
N GLU A 101 14.77 6.38 -12.85
CA GLU A 101 13.52 6.95 -12.37
C GLU A 101 13.45 6.80 -10.84
N PRO A 102 13.05 7.84 -10.09
CA PRO A 102 12.89 7.72 -8.65
C PRO A 102 11.86 6.62 -8.34
N PRO A 103 12.07 5.84 -7.26
CA PRO A 103 11.09 4.85 -6.85
C PRO A 103 9.74 5.54 -6.61
N GLN A 104 8.69 5.10 -7.31
CA GLN A 104 7.35 5.58 -7.03
C GLN A 104 6.94 5.12 -5.63
N ARG A 105 6.46 6.06 -4.82
CA ARG A 105 5.94 5.75 -3.49
C ARG A 105 4.61 5.00 -3.62
N PRO A 106 4.39 3.98 -2.77
CA PRO A 106 3.11 3.29 -2.75
C PRO A 106 1.99 4.28 -2.41
N SER A 107 0.88 4.20 -3.14
CA SER A 107 -0.27 5.05 -2.91
C SER A 107 -1.58 4.30 -3.13
N PHE A 108 -2.63 4.71 -2.43
CA PHE A 108 -3.97 4.15 -2.59
C PHE A 108 -5.04 5.24 -2.45
N ARG A 109 -6.20 5.02 -3.09
CA ARG A 109 -7.32 5.97 -3.08
C ARG A 109 -8.35 5.60 -2.01
N LEU A 110 -8.89 6.62 -1.33
CA LEU A 110 -9.96 6.46 -0.35
C LEU A 110 -11.32 6.31 -1.03
N GLY A 111 -12.08 5.32 -0.59
CA GLY A 111 -13.45 5.04 -0.99
C GLY A 111 -14.49 5.83 -0.20
N PRO A 112 -15.77 5.65 -0.53
CA PRO A 112 -16.88 6.25 0.22
C PRO A 112 -16.82 5.83 1.68
N GLY A 113 -16.75 6.80 2.59
CA GLY A 113 -16.66 6.56 4.04
C GLY A 113 -15.23 6.60 4.61
N GLY A 114 -14.24 7.03 3.83
CA GLY A 114 -12.86 7.21 4.30
C GLY A 114 -12.12 5.90 4.53
N THR A 115 -12.66 4.80 4.02
CA THR A 115 -12.02 3.48 4.01
C THR A 115 -11.25 3.30 2.71
N GLN A 116 -10.39 2.29 2.64
CA GLN A 116 -9.71 1.95 1.39
C GLN A 116 -10.72 1.70 0.27
N GLY A 117 -10.59 2.44 -0.82
CA GLY A 117 -11.37 2.19 -2.03
C GLY A 117 -10.93 0.87 -2.64
N THR A 118 -11.85 -0.09 -2.76
CA THR A 118 -11.60 -1.37 -3.44
C THR A 118 -11.50 -1.21 -4.97
N THR A 119 -11.54 0.03 -5.48
CA THR A 119 -11.61 0.35 -6.90
C THR A 119 -10.25 0.80 -7.41
N GLY A 120 -9.42 -0.14 -7.91
CA GLY A 120 -8.31 0.21 -8.80
C GLY A 120 -6.90 -0.24 -8.41
N GLY A 121 -6.75 -1.23 -7.54
CA GLY A 121 -5.47 -1.89 -7.26
C GLY A 121 -5.48 -3.36 -7.69
N ALA A 122 -5.48 -3.61 -9.00
CA ALA A 122 -5.11 -4.91 -9.54
C ALA A 122 -3.62 -5.14 -9.22
N GLY A 123 -3.33 -5.99 -8.24
CA GLY A 123 -1.94 -6.28 -7.83
C GLY A 123 -1.80 -7.14 -6.57
N GLY A 124 -2.85 -7.28 -5.77
CA GLY A 124 -2.90 -8.30 -4.70
C GLY A 124 -3.33 -9.63 -5.27
N GLY A 125 -2.37 -10.50 -5.59
CA GLY A 125 -2.59 -11.87 -6.01
C GLY A 125 -3.32 -12.69 -4.94
N LEU A 126 -4.66 -12.62 -4.92
CA LEU A 126 -5.46 -13.77 -4.55
C LEU A 126 -5.42 -14.69 -5.75
N GLY A 127 -4.43 -15.59 -5.74
CA GLY A 127 -4.30 -16.65 -6.73
C GLY A 127 -5.66 -17.31 -6.94
N ASP A 128 -6.15 -17.24 -8.17
CA ASP A 128 -7.28 -17.99 -8.65
C ASP A 128 -7.03 -19.49 -8.35
N PRO A 129 -7.76 -20.13 -7.41
CA PRO A 129 -7.51 -21.53 -7.09
C PRO A 129 -8.00 -22.48 -8.20
N ARG A 130 -8.46 -22.00 -9.36
CA ARG A 130 -9.09 -22.85 -10.38
C ARG A 130 -8.14 -23.45 -11.43
N GLN A 131 -6.82 -23.40 -11.22
CA GLN A 131 -5.86 -24.09 -12.11
C GLN A 131 -5.05 -25.21 -11.44
N GLN A 132 -5.54 -25.78 -10.33
CA GLN A 132 -5.06 -27.11 -9.93
C GLN A 132 -5.73 -28.16 -10.81
N SER A 133 -4.91 -28.76 -11.68
CA SER A 133 -5.10 -30.03 -12.38
C SER A 133 -6.16 -30.94 -11.75
N PRO A 134 -7.03 -31.62 -12.52
CA PRO A 134 -7.99 -32.54 -11.93
C PRO A 134 -7.22 -33.64 -11.20
N ALA A 135 -7.28 -33.60 -9.87
CA ALA A 135 -6.81 -34.70 -9.06
C ALA A 135 -7.64 -35.93 -9.42
N THR A 136 -7.01 -36.90 -10.07
CA THR A 136 -7.51 -38.27 -10.16
C THR A 136 -7.59 -38.82 -8.75
N GLY A 137 -8.74 -38.64 -8.11
CA GLY A 137 -9.08 -39.12 -6.78
C GLY A 137 -10.60 -39.15 -6.62
N PRO A 138 -11.13 -40.03 -5.76
CA PRO A 138 -12.57 -40.09 -5.53
C PRO A 138 -13.08 -38.74 -5.02
N ALA A 139 -14.15 -38.24 -5.64
CA ALA A 139 -14.76 -36.93 -5.32
C ALA A 139 -15.09 -36.83 -3.82
N PRO A 140 -14.93 -35.65 -3.20
CA PRO A 140 -15.32 -35.45 -1.81
C PRO A 140 -16.83 -35.64 -1.68
N GLN A 141 -17.24 -36.67 -0.95
CA GLN A 141 -18.63 -36.90 -0.59
C GLN A 141 -18.97 -35.98 0.60
N SER A 142 -19.86 -35.02 0.37
CA SER A 142 -20.41 -34.20 1.45
C SER A 142 -21.27 -35.09 2.35
N LEU A 143 -20.89 -35.24 3.61
CA LEU A 143 -21.72 -35.87 4.63
C LEU A 143 -22.84 -34.89 5.00
N GLU A 144 -24.06 -35.17 4.55
CA GLU A 144 -25.25 -34.44 5.00
C GLU A 144 -25.45 -34.71 6.48
N LEU A 145 -25.28 -33.66 7.29
CA LEU A 145 -25.62 -33.73 8.71
C LEU A 145 -27.14 -33.59 8.86
N PRO A 146 -27.76 -34.40 9.73
CA PRO A 146 -29.18 -34.28 10.02
C PRO A 146 -29.47 -32.88 10.60
N PRO A 147 -30.69 -32.34 10.36
CA PRO A 147 -31.06 -31.01 10.82
C PRO A 147 -30.92 -30.90 12.34
N LEU A 148 -30.24 -29.85 12.80
CA LEU A 148 -30.03 -29.56 14.21
C LEU A 148 -31.39 -29.51 14.93
N ARG A 149 -31.59 -30.42 15.89
CA ARG A 149 -32.75 -30.40 16.79
C ARG A 149 -32.32 -29.87 18.15
N LEU A 150 -33.08 -28.92 18.67
CA LEU A 150 -32.92 -28.43 20.04
C LEU A 150 -33.15 -29.61 21.00
N ALA A 151 -32.22 -29.84 21.93
CA ALA A 151 -32.32 -30.91 22.91
C ALA A 151 -33.37 -30.54 23.98
N PRO A 152 -34.52 -31.24 24.04
CA PRO A 152 -35.60 -30.89 24.98
C PRO A 152 -35.21 -31.14 26.44
N GLU A 153 -34.16 -31.91 26.71
CA GLU A 153 -33.65 -32.16 28.07
C GLU A 153 -33.04 -30.93 28.75
N TYR A 154 -32.75 -29.88 27.98
CA TYR A 154 -32.23 -28.60 28.50
C TYR A 154 -33.29 -27.50 28.54
N LEU A 155 -34.53 -27.79 28.14
CA LEU A 155 -35.64 -26.86 28.27
C LEU A 155 -36.26 -27.05 29.67
N THR A 156 -35.72 -26.34 30.66
CA THR A 156 -36.42 -26.19 31.95
C THR A 156 -37.47 -25.09 31.79
N PRO A 157 -38.77 -25.38 31.96
CA PRO A 157 -39.80 -24.36 31.93
C PRO A 157 -39.92 -23.71 33.32
N GLN A 158 -38.93 -22.93 33.74
CA GLN A 158 -39.02 -22.14 34.97
C GLN A 158 -38.44 -20.72 34.77
N GLU A 159 -39.39 -19.78 34.71
CA GLU A 159 -39.34 -18.30 34.78
C GLU A 159 -38.57 -17.49 33.72
#